data_AF-A0A7S2Q420-F1
#
_entry.id   AF-A0A7S2Q420-F1
#
_cell.length_a   1.000
_cell.length_b   1.000
_cell.length_c   1.000
_cell.angle_alpha   90.00
_cell.angle_beta   90.00
_cell.angle_gamma   90.00
#
_symmetry.space_group_name_H-M   'P 1'
#
loop_
_entity.id
_entity.type
_entity.pdbx_description
1 polymer ?
#
loop_
_entity_poly.entity_id
_entity_poly.type
_entity_poly.pdbx_seq_one_letter_code
_entity_poly.pdbx_strand_id
1 'polypeptide(L)'
;MLHRFGILISASRIITSNPFQFNSAHAKLPSTTMTRLNATKSGARTALDEMSPDGSFKRVDAAWRNKISKEPGSMFPPEKNRYHLYVAYACPWAHRTLMTRAIKGLEDVISVTVVMPVWQKTKPDDPNDSHNGWIFADKTSGKVLKNSAGLGGPFPSSYPQNAEDPFYNAKSIREIYEMAGDKDGKYTVPILFDKWSQTIVSNESSEIIQMLNS
;
A
#
# COMPACT_ATOMS: atom_id res chain seq x y z
N MET A 1 28.02 56.77 -12.12
CA MET A 1 26.57 57.02 -12.20
C MET A 1 25.89 56.03 -11.26
N LEU A 2 25.87 56.22 -9.94
CA LEU A 2 24.98 57.07 -9.11
C LEU A 2 23.48 56.76 -9.25
N HIS A 3 22.92 56.07 -8.24
CA HIS A 3 21.71 56.36 -7.43
C HIS A 3 21.16 55.03 -6.86
N ARG A 4 21.46 54.61 -5.61
CA ARG A 4 20.78 54.94 -4.34
C ARG A 4 19.25 55.00 -4.44
N PHE A 5 18.56 54.12 -3.69
CA PHE A 5 17.57 54.49 -2.66
C PHE A 5 17.31 53.27 -1.76
N GLY A 6 17.56 53.43 -0.45
CA GLY A 6 16.98 52.57 0.58
C GLY A 6 15.73 53.22 1.16
N ILE A 7 15.02 52.50 2.03
CA ILE A 7 14.39 53.02 3.25
C ILE A 7 14.00 51.82 4.16
N LEU A 8 14.23 52.06 5.44
CA LEU A 8 14.00 51.25 6.63
C LEU A 8 12.53 51.29 7.12
N ILE A 9 12.31 50.63 8.26
CA ILE A 9 11.32 50.90 9.35
C ILE A 9 10.14 49.91 9.34
N SER A 10 9.62 49.34 10.44
CA SER A 10 10.02 49.10 11.84
C SER A 10 8.78 48.53 12.55
N ALA A 11 9.00 47.67 13.57
CA ALA A 11 8.16 47.50 14.79
C ALA A 11 6.73 46.95 14.64
N SER A 12 6.10 46.27 15.61
CA SER A 12 6.44 45.62 16.90
C SER A 12 5.10 45.13 17.51
N ARG A 13 5.16 44.11 18.41
CA ARG A 13 4.19 43.76 19.50
C ARG A 13 2.87 43.10 19.05
N ILE A 14 2.50 41.86 19.43
CA ILE A 14 2.25 41.22 20.75
C ILE A 14 1.27 42.02 21.63
N ILE A 15 0.25 41.30 22.16
CA ILE A 15 -0.66 41.57 23.32
C ILE A 15 -2.14 41.52 22.85
N THR A 16 -3.15 40.87 23.44
CA THR A 16 -3.36 39.94 24.57
C THR A 16 -4.84 39.47 24.50
N SER A 17 -5.17 38.40 25.26
CA SER A 17 -6.39 38.22 26.09
C SER A 17 -7.78 38.05 25.44
N ASN A 18 -8.28 36.80 25.51
CA ASN A 18 -9.67 36.36 25.78
C ASN A 18 -10.30 37.16 26.97
N PRO A 19 -11.64 37.27 27.22
CA PRO A 19 -12.59 36.14 27.37
C PRO A 19 -14.11 36.46 27.09
N PHE A 20 -15.01 35.55 27.50
CA PHE A 20 -16.50 35.60 27.65
C PHE A 20 -17.36 35.04 26.49
N GLN A 21 -18.39 34.21 26.68
CA GLN A 21 -18.90 33.37 27.78
C GLN A 21 -20.08 32.49 27.21
N PHE A 22 -20.17 31.22 27.65
CA PHE A 22 -21.33 30.49 28.24
C PHE A 22 -22.78 30.77 27.75
N ASN A 23 -23.74 29.84 27.65
CA ASN A 23 -23.90 28.44 28.09
C ASN A 23 -25.21 27.87 27.49
N SER A 24 -25.33 26.56 27.31
CA SER A 24 -26.56 25.85 27.73
C SER A 24 -26.23 24.37 27.89
N ALA A 25 -25.97 24.00 29.13
CA ALA A 25 -25.83 22.62 29.55
C ALA A 25 -27.22 21.99 29.71
N HIS A 26 -27.38 20.77 29.20
CA HIS A 26 -28.24 19.77 29.80
C HIS A 26 -27.34 18.66 30.33
N ALA A 27 -27.51 18.32 31.61
CA ALA A 27 -26.62 17.42 32.33
C ALA A 27 -27.01 15.94 32.13
N LYS A 28 -26.00 15.19 31.66
CA LYS A 28 -25.54 13.81 32.01
C LYS A 28 -26.53 12.65 32.25
N LEU A 29 -26.23 11.54 31.57
CA LEU A 29 -26.17 10.19 32.17
C LEU A 29 -24.85 9.47 31.76
N PRO A 30 -24.32 8.56 32.60
CA PRO A 30 -22.94 8.08 32.51
C PRO A 30 -22.78 6.81 31.67
N SER A 31 -21.53 6.56 31.27
CA SER A 31 -20.93 5.26 30.94
C SER A 31 -21.57 4.47 29.80
N THR A 32 -20.86 4.37 28.67
CA THR A 32 -20.45 3.04 28.19
C THR A 32 -19.16 3.18 27.39
N THR A 33 -18.11 2.53 27.87
CA THR A 33 -16.92 2.20 27.11
C THR A 33 -17.31 1.59 25.77
N MET A 34 -17.05 2.28 24.66
CA MET A 34 -17.00 1.60 23.35
C MET A 34 -15.61 0.97 23.20
N THR A 35 -15.39 -0.11 23.95
CA THR A 35 -14.41 -1.12 23.53
C THR A 35 -14.96 -1.67 22.23
N ARG A 36 -14.42 -1.22 21.09
CA ARG A 36 -14.73 -1.89 19.82
C ARG A 36 -14.19 -3.31 19.97
N LEU A 37 -15.13 -4.24 20.06
CA LEU A 37 -14.91 -5.66 20.25
C LEU A 37 -13.79 -6.16 19.34
N ASN A 38 -12.92 -6.96 19.95
CA ASN A 38 -11.88 -7.75 19.30
C ASN A 38 -12.37 -8.35 17.99
N ALA A 39 -11.71 -7.99 16.90
CA ALA A 39 -11.66 -8.83 15.71
C ALA A 39 -10.20 -9.20 15.46
N THR A 40 -9.68 -10.13 16.26
CA THR A 40 -8.57 -10.98 15.80
C THR A 40 -9.14 -11.90 14.72
N LYS A 41 -9.30 -11.41 13.49
CA LYS A 41 -9.33 -12.31 12.33
C LYS A 41 -7.87 -12.57 11.95
N SER A 42 -7.23 -13.53 12.62
CA SER A 42 -5.85 -13.95 12.32
C SER A 42 -5.80 -14.87 11.10
N GLY A 43 -6.38 -14.43 9.99
CA GLY A 43 -6.50 -15.23 8.77
C GLY A 43 -6.48 -14.36 7.53
N ALA A 44 -5.87 -14.89 6.47
CA ALA A 44 -5.84 -14.25 5.17
C ALA A 44 -7.28 -14.06 4.63
N ARG A 45 -7.57 -12.88 4.11
CA ARG A 45 -8.90 -12.46 3.63
C ARG A 45 -8.97 -12.51 2.12
N THR A 46 -10.15 -12.85 1.62
CA THR A 46 -10.47 -12.94 0.19
C THR A 46 -11.54 -11.93 -0.19
N ALA A 47 -11.81 -11.77 -1.49
CA ALA A 47 -12.93 -10.93 -1.96
C ALA A 47 -14.30 -11.47 -1.52
N LEU A 48 -14.42 -12.77 -1.22
CA LEU A 48 -15.66 -13.36 -0.72
C LEU A 48 -16.01 -12.85 0.68
N ASP A 49 -15.00 -12.49 1.49
CA ASP A 49 -15.19 -11.88 2.80
C ASP A 49 -15.74 -10.44 2.73
N GLU A 50 -15.80 -9.86 1.53
CA GLU A 50 -16.29 -8.50 1.26
C GLU A 50 -17.72 -8.49 0.69
N MET A 51 -18.33 -9.67 0.54
CA MET A 51 -19.71 -9.80 0.09
C MET A 51 -20.67 -9.64 1.28
N SER A 52 -21.61 -8.72 1.17
CA SER A 52 -22.70 -8.56 2.13
C SER A 52 -23.77 -9.66 1.96
N PRO A 53 -24.64 -9.89 2.95
CA PRO A 53 -25.71 -10.89 2.87
C PRO A 53 -26.69 -10.68 1.69
N ASP A 54 -26.80 -9.44 1.20
CA ASP A 54 -27.61 -9.07 0.05
C ASP A 54 -26.91 -9.32 -1.30
N GLY A 55 -25.69 -9.87 -1.29
CA GLY A 55 -24.87 -10.11 -2.47
C GLY A 55 -24.12 -8.87 -2.98
N SER A 56 -24.19 -7.72 -2.28
CA SER A 56 -23.40 -6.55 -2.65
C SER A 56 -21.93 -6.71 -2.27
N PHE A 57 -21.02 -6.37 -3.19
CA PHE A 57 -19.59 -6.32 -2.92
C PHE A 57 -19.24 -4.98 -2.26
N LYS A 58 -18.71 -5.01 -1.03
CA LYS A 58 -18.27 -3.83 -0.27
C LYS A 58 -16.77 -3.90 -0.02
N ARG A 59 -16.02 -3.27 -0.92
CA ARG A 59 -14.56 -3.22 -0.84
C ARG A 59 -14.10 -2.64 0.51
N VAL A 60 -13.24 -3.36 1.20
CA VAL A 60 -12.51 -2.84 2.37
C VAL A 60 -11.37 -1.95 1.89
N ASP A 61 -11.25 -0.78 2.52
CA ASP A 61 -10.19 0.19 2.27
C ASP A 61 -8.79 -0.40 2.52
N ALA A 62 -7.81 0.15 1.81
CA ALA A 62 -6.41 -0.18 2.01
C ALA A 62 -5.92 0.33 3.38
N ALA A 63 -5.16 -0.52 4.09
CA ALA A 63 -4.72 -0.24 5.47
C ALA A 63 -3.38 0.50 5.56
N TRP A 64 -2.48 0.29 4.60
CA TRP A 64 -1.16 0.95 4.60
C TRP A 64 -1.26 2.28 3.86
N ARG A 65 -1.15 3.37 4.62
CA ARG A 65 -1.48 4.74 4.16
C ARG A 65 -0.40 5.78 4.50
N ASN A 66 0.85 5.34 4.65
CA ASN A 66 1.97 6.26 4.85
C ASN A 66 2.34 6.99 3.56
N LYS A 67 3.15 8.04 3.68
CA LYS A 67 3.55 8.89 2.55
C LYS A 67 5.06 9.08 2.44
N ILE A 68 5.57 9.06 1.21
CA ILE A 68 6.87 9.64 0.90
C ILE A 68 6.76 11.15 1.05
N SER A 69 7.68 11.76 1.79
CA SER A 69 7.63 13.19 2.12
C SER A 69 9.02 13.81 2.20
N LYS A 70 9.15 15.05 1.69
CA LYS A 70 10.36 15.89 1.77
C LYS A 70 10.50 16.58 3.13
N GLU A 71 9.49 16.49 3.99
CA GLU A 71 9.49 17.15 5.30
C GLU A 71 10.64 16.63 6.19
N PRO A 72 11.31 17.50 6.96
CA PRO A 72 12.34 17.08 7.91
C PRO A 72 11.81 16.02 8.89
N GLY A 73 12.56 14.95 9.08
CA GLY A 73 12.17 13.84 9.96
C GLY A 73 11.12 12.88 9.38
N SER A 74 10.79 13.00 8.08
CA SER A 74 9.98 12.02 7.37
C SER A 74 10.55 10.61 7.55
N MET A 75 9.68 9.64 7.87
CA MET A 75 10.04 8.22 7.92
C MET A 75 10.42 7.70 6.52
N PHE A 76 9.82 8.28 5.48
CA PHE A 76 9.99 7.89 4.08
C PHE A 76 10.42 9.12 3.24
N PRO A 77 11.69 9.55 3.31
CA PRO A 77 12.22 10.61 2.45
C PRO A 77 12.37 10.15 0.98
N PRO A 78 12.16 11.02 -0.03
CA PRO A 78 12.33 10.64 -1.42
C PRO A 78 13.80 10.43 -1.78
N GLU A 79 14.17 9.17 -2.02
CA GLU A 79 15.56 8.78 -2.30
C GLU A 79 15.60 7.81 -3.48
N LYS A 80 16.55 8.06 -4.40
CA LYS A 80 16.76 7.21 -5.57
C LYS A 80 17.13 5.80 -5.14
N ASN A 81 16.54 4.80 -5.80
CA ASN A 81 16.78 3.38 -5.55
C ASN A 81 16.34 2.86 -4.17
N ARG A 82 15.62 3.64 -3.36
CA ARG A 82 15.08 3.18 -2.06
C ARG A 82 13.78 2.40 -2.21
N TYR A 83 12.88 2.89 -3.05
CA TYR A 83 11.52 2.37 -3.15
C TYR A 83 11.36 1.32 -4.26
N HIS A 84 10.40 0.42 -4.04
CA HIS A 84 10.04 -0.63 -4.96
C HIS A 84 8.53 -0.76 -5.11
N LEU A 85 8.07 -1.10 -6.32
CA LEU A 85 6.67 -1.39 -6.61
C LEU A 85 6.48 -2.89 -6.88
N TYR A 86 5.71 -3.56 -6.02
CA TYR A 86 5.15 -4.87 -6.37
C TYR A 86 3.79 -4.69 -7.04
N VAL A 87 3.63 -5.27 -8.23
CA VAL A 87 2.46 -5.06 -9.10
C VAL A 87 2.02 -6.34 -9.78
N ALA A 88 0.80 -6.35 -10.29
CA ALA A 88 0.34 -7.32 -11.29
C ALA A 88 -0.21 -6.57 -12.50
N TYR A 89 0.17 -6.95 -13.73
CA TYR A 89 -0.37 -6.31 -14.93
C TYR A 89 -1.89 -6.48 -15.09
N ALA A 90 -2.44 -7.57 -14.57
CA ALA A 90 -3.88 -7.83 -14.57
C ALA A 90 -4.67 -6.90 -13.64
N CYS A 91 -4.02 -6.23 -12.68
CA CYS A 91 -4.72 -5.43 -11.66
C CYS A 91 -4.88 -3.97 -12.14
N PRO A 92 -6.11 -3.44 -12.28
CA PRO A 92 -6.33 -2.06 -12.72
C PRO A 92 -5.82 -1.03 -11.71
N TRP A 93 -5.79 -1.35 -10.41
CA TRP A 93 -5.25 -0.48 -9.37
C TRP A 93 -3.73 -0.37 -9.48
N ALA A 94 -3.04 -1.49 -9.74
CA ALA A 94 -1.59 -1.49 -9.93
C ALA A 94 -1.19 -0.89 -11.28
N HIS A 95 -2.03 -1.03 -12.30
CA HIS A 95 -1.80 -0.41 -13.59
C HIS A 95 -1.68 1.12 -13.51
N ARG A 96 -2.46 1.76 -12.62
CA ARG A 96 -2.35 3.22 -12.39
C ARG A 96 -0.96 3.63 -11.94
N THR A 97 -0.34 2.88 -11.02
CA THR A 97 0.99 3.22 -10.50
C THR A 97 2.07 3.01 -11.55
N LEU A 98 1.95 1.97 -12.39
CA LEU A 98 2.83 1.74 -13.52
C LEU A 98 2.75 2.88 -14.55
N MET A 99 1.53 3.30 -14.90
CA MET A 99 1.32 4.39 -15.85
C MET A 99 1.87 5.71 -15.32
N THR A 100 1.60 6.06 -14.05
CA THR A 100 2.16 7.26 -13.43
C THR A 100 3.68 7.19 -13.37
N ARG A 101 4.27 6.04 -12.98
CA ARG A 101 5.73 5.85 -12.98
C ARG A 101 6.35 6.15 -14.33
N ALA A 102 5.76 5.66 -15.42
CA ALA A 102 6.26 5.89 -16.78
C ALA A 102 6.08 7.35 -17.23
N ILE A 103 4.89 7.93 -17.03
CA ILE A 103 4.61 9.34 -17.40
C ILE A 103 5.53 10.31 -16.65
N LYS A 104 5.91 9.97 -15.42
CA LYS A 104 6.78 10.80 -14.58
C LYS A 104 8.27 10.51 -14.76
N GLY A 105 8.66 9.58 -15.64
CA GLY A 105 10.07 9.26 -15.91
C GLY A 105 10.80 8.66 -14.69
N LEU A 106 10.11 7.87 -13.87
CA LEU A 106 10.63 7.34 -12.60
C LEU A 106 11.23 5.93 -12.74
N GLU A 107 11.51 5.48 -13.95
CA GLU A 107 11.89 4.09 -14.21
C GLU A 107 13.25 3.70 -13.63
N ASP A 108 14.18 4.64 -13.61
CA ASP A 108 15.52 4.49 -13.04
C ASP A 108 15.58 4.85 -11.55
N VAL A 109 14.45 5.25 -10.96
CA VAL A 109 14.35 5.67 -9.55
C VAL A 109 13.60 4.65 -8.71
N ILE A 110 12.46 4.17 -9.23
CA ILE A 110 11.57 3.22 -8.55
C ILE A 110 11.59 1.92 -9.32
N SER A 111 12.13 0.88 -8.68
CA SER A 111 12.17 -0.47 -9.26
C SER A 111 10.80 -1.14 -9.20
N VAL A 112 10.54 -2.11 -10.08
CA VAL A 112 9.25 -2.82 -10.19
C VAL A 112 9.48 -4.32 -10.25
N THR A 113 8.65 -5.08 -9.54
CA THR A 113 8.52 -6.53 -9.70
C THR A 113 7.09 -6.87 -10.05
N VAL A 114 6.91 -7.66 -11.11
CA VAL A 114 5.60 -8.09 -11.59
C VAL A 114 5.37 -9.54 -11.18
N VAL A 115 4.25 -9.77 -10.49
CA VAL A 115 3.79 -11.09 -10.04
C VAL A 115 3.04 -11.84 -11.13
N MET A 116 2.85 -13.15 -10.94
CA MET A 116 2.11 -14.00 -11.87
C MET A 116 0.66 -13.51 -12.07
N PRO A 117 0.10 -13.63 -13.29
CA PRO A 117 -1.26 -13.17 -13.60
C PRO A 117 -2.36 -14.10 -13.06
N VAL A 118 -1.98 -15.19 -12.38
CA VAL A 118 -2.90 -16.16 -11.79
C VAL A 118 -2.67 -16.27 -10.30
N TRP A 119 -3.75 -16.33 -9.53
CA TRP A 119 -3.68 -16.62 -8.11
C TRP A 119 -3.41 -18.10 -7.87
N GLN A 120 -2.60 -18.39 -6.86
CA GLN A 120 -2.28 -19.73 -6.37
C GLN A 120 -2.27 -19.73 -4.85
N LYS A 121 -2.16 -20.91 -4.22
CA LYS A 121 -2.03 -21.04 -2.77
C LYS A 121 -0.82 -20.24 -2.29
N THR A 122 -1.04 -19.35 -1.31
CA THR A 122 0.05 -18.55 -0.74
C THR A 122 0.83 -19.28 0.35
N LYS A 123 0.26 -20.33 0.94
CA LYS A 123 0.93 -21.25 1.86
C LYS A 123 0.65 -22.69 1.42
N PRO A 124 1.30 -23.19 0.35
CA PRO A 124 1.00 -24.49 -0.21
C PRO A 124 1.25 -25.65 0.76
N ASP A 125 2.18 -25.46 1.70
CA ASP A 125 2.58 -26.47 2.68
C ASP A 125 1.68 -26.50 3.93
N ASP A 126 0.78 -25.53 4.10
CA ASP A 126 -0.21 -25.52 5.19
C ASP A 126 -1.57 -26.02 4.67
N PRO A 127 -2.00 -27.24 5.03
CA PRO A 127 -3.28 -27.79 4.58
C PRO A 127 -4.48 -27.03 5.15
N ASN A 128 -4.31 -26.30 6.26
CA ASN A 128 -5.38 -25.52 6.88
C ASN A 128 -5.51 -24.12 6.28
N ASP A 129 -4.55 -23.73 5.43
CA ASP A 129 -4.56 -22.44 4.74
C ASP A 129 -5.09 -22.60 3.31
N SER A 130 -6.33 -22.14 3.12
CA SER A 130 -7.00 -22.17 1.82
C SER A 130 -6.78 -20.90 0.99
N HIS A 131 -5.98 -19.96 1.47
CA HIS A 131 -5.85 -18.66 0.81
C HIS A 131 -5.09 -18.75 -0.51
N ASN A 132 -5.73 -18.22 -1.55
CA ASN A 132 -5.13 -18.02 -2.86
C ASN A 132 -4.91 -16.53 -3.12
N GLY A 133 -3.76 -16.19 -3.68
CA GLY A 133 -3.42 -14.81 -3.98
C GLY A 133 -2.28 -14.68 -4.98
N TRP A 134 -1.74 -13.47 -5.09
CA TRP A 134 -0.63 -13.15 -5.97
C TRP A 134 0.65 -13.88 -5.56
N ILE A 135 1.26 -14.58 -6.50
CA ILE A 135 2.53 -15.30 -6.31
C ILE A 135 3.62 -14.76 -7.24
N PHE A 136 4.87 -14.85 -6.81
CA PHE A 136 6.01 -14.55 -7.67
C PHE A 136 6.22 -15.68 -8.68
N ALA A 137 6.97 -15.39 -9.74
CA ALA A 137 7.42 -16.44 -10.66
C ALA A 137 8.35 -17.43 -9.93
N ASP A 138 8.41 -18.66 -10.42
CA ASP A 138 9.45 -19.63 -10.07
C ASP A 138 10.03 -20.17 -11.38
N LYS A 139 11.13 -19.55 -11.83
CA LYS A 139 11.70 -19.83 -13.16
C LYS A 139 12.32 -21.22 -13.21
N THR A 140 12.59 -21.83 -12.05
CA THR A 140 13.22 -23.15 -11.94
C THR A 140 12.22 -24.30 -11.95
N SER A 141 10.99 -24.06 -11.52
CA SER A 141 9.97 -25.11 -11.38
C SER A 141 9.58 -25.82 -12.68
N GLY A 142 9.68 -25.14 -13.83
CA GLY A 142 9.10 -25.60 -15.09
C GLY A 142 7.57 -25.77 -15.06
N LYS A 143 6.91 -25.34 -13.98
CA LYS A 143 5.48 -25.58 -13.76
C LYS A 143 4.65 -24.64 -14.62
N VAL A 144 3.72 -25.22 -15.37
CA VAL A 144 2.69 -24.46 -16.09
C VAL A 144 1.50 -24.25 -15.18
N LEU A 145 1.16 -22.99 -14.93
CA LEU A 145 0.03 -22.62 -14.09
C LEU A 145 -1.25 -22.44 -14.91
N LYS A 146 -2.37 -22.74 -14.27
CA LYS A 146 -3.72 -22.43 -14.75
C LYS A 146 -4.43 -21.58 -13.70
N ASN A 147 -5.43 -20.81 -14.12
CA ASN A 147 -6.29 -20.10 -13.16
C ASN A 147 -7.11 -21.10 -12.31
N SER A 148 -7.73 -20.61 -11.24
CA SER A 148 -8.51 -21.46 -10.32
C SER A 148 -9.70 -22.18 -10.96
N ALA A 149 -10.20 -21.68 -12.10
CA ALA A 149 -11.25 -22.32 -12.87
C ALA A 149 -10.73 -23.41 -13.82
N GLY A 150 -9.41 -23.55 -13.99
CA GLY A 150 -8.78 -24.46 -14.95
C GLY A 150 -8.93 -24.05 -16.43
N LEU A 151 -9.60 -22.93 -16.70
CA LEU A 151 -9.94 -22.45 -18.05
C LEU A 151 -8.95 -21.40 -18.59
N GLY A 152 -8.18 -20.76 -17.72
CA GLY A 152 -7.17 -19.76 -18.08
C GLY A 152 -5.77 -20.34 -18.04
N GLY A 153 -4.96 -20.05 -19.06
CA GLY A 153 -3.59 -20.52 -19.22
C GLY A 153 -3.36 -21.06 -20.64
N PRO A 154 -2.20 -21.68 -20.92
CA PRO A 154 -1.09 -21.93 -20.00
C PRO A 154 -0.33 -20.65 -19.60
N PHE A 155 0.01 -20.51 -18.31
CA PHE A 155 0.93 -19.48 -17.83
C PHE A 155 2.24 -20.13 -17.41
N PRO A 156 3.29 -20.11 -18.25
CA PRO A 156 4.58 -20.66 -17.88
C PRO A 156 5.17 -19.84 -16.74
N SER A 157 5.83 -20.51 -15.79
CA SER A 157 6.49 -19.84 -14.67
C SER A 157 7.60 -18.88 -15.11
N SER A 158 8.15 -19.06 -16.31
CA SER A 158 9.16 -18.20 -16.92
C SER A 158 8.59 -17.10 -17.83
N TYR A 159 7.32 -16.71 -17.68
CA TYR A 159 6.74 -15.67 -18.52
C TYR A 159 7.61 -14.39 -18.49
N PRO A 160 8.01 -13.81 -19.64
CA PRO A 160 9.20 -12.95 -19.72
C PRO A 160 9.25 -11.75 -18.78
N GLN A 161 8.07 -11.22 -18.41
CA GLN A 161 7.96 -10.02 -17.57
C GLN A 161 7.67 -10.34 -16.09
N ASN A 162 7.37 -11.60 -15.74
CA ASN A 162 7.19 -12.01 -14.36
C ASN A 162 8.56 -12.36 -13.76
N ALA A 163 8.77 -11.96 -12.52
CA ALA A 163 10.03 -12.19 -11.82
C ALA A 163 9.81 -12.89 -10.48
N GLU A 164 10.83 -13.62 -10.05
CA GLU A 164 11.01 -13.98 -8.66
C GLU A 164 11.17 -12.71 -7.82
N ASP A 165 10.85 -12.77 -6.53
CA ASP A 165 11.12 -11.65 -5.64
C ASP A 165 12.64 -11.37 -5.57
N PRO A 166 13.10 -10.18 -5.99
CA PRO A 166 14.53 -9.88 -6.08
C PRO A 166 15.18 -9.55 -4.73
N PHE A 167 14.43 -9.40 -3.64
CA PHE A 167 14.99 -8.92 -2.37
C PHE A 167 14.88 -9.91 -1.21
N TYR A 168 13.78 -10.64 -1.11
CA TYR A 168 13.46 -11.44 0.08
C TYR A 168 13.18 -12.92 -0.23
N ASN A 169 13.32 -13.33 -1.49
CA ASN A 169 12.99 -14.69 -1.96
C ASN A 169 11.55 -15.12 -1.59
N ALA A 170 10.65 -14.14 -1.43
CA ALA A 170 9.25 -14.39 -1.14
C ALA A 170 8.60 -15.20 -2.28
N LYS A 171 7.71 -16.12 -1.93
CA LYS A 171 6.93 -16.92 -2.90
C LYS A 171 5.58 -16.29 -3.21
N SER A 172 5.08 -15.46 -2.30
CA SER A 172 3.80 -14.78 -2.45
C SER A 172 3.83 -13.32 -1.96
N ILE A 173 2.88 -12.51 -2.46
CA ILE A 173 2.65 -11.16 -1.94
C ILE A 173 2.26 -11.19 -0.46
N ARG A 174 1.58 -12.26 -0.02
CA ARG A 174 1.26 -12.45 1.39
C ARG A 174 2.52 -12.41 2.27
N GLU A 175 3.59 -13.08 1.88
CA GLU A 175 4.84 -13.07 2.65
C GLU A 175 5.43 -11.65 2.76
N ILE A 176 5.29 -10.81 1.73
CA ILE A 176 5.71 -9.39 1.79
C ILE A 176 4.92 -8.62 2.86
N TYR A 177 3.61 -8.85 2.95
CA TYR A 177 2.77 -8.24 3.99
C TYR A 177 3.07 -8.80 5.39
N GLU A 178 3.21 -10.12 5.52
CA GLU A 178 3.54 -10.77 6.80
C GLU A 178 4.91 -10.29 7.31
N MET A 179 5.90 -10.15 6.43
CA MET A 179 7.22 -9.57 6.76
C MET A 179 7.10 -8.12 7.24
N ALA A 180 6.21 -7.33 6.64
CA ALA A 180 5.94 -5.96 7.08
C ALA A 180 5.15 -5.88 8.40
N GLY A 181 4.70 -7.02 8.96
CA GLY A 181 3.92 -7.07 10.20
C GLY A 181 2.42 -6.78 10.02
N ASP A 182 1.88 -7.01 8.83
CA ASP A 182 0.46 -6.82 8.53
C ASP A 182 -0.43 -7.71 9.40
N LYS A 183 -1.51 -7.13 9.92
CA LYS A 183 -2.51 -7.81 10.75
C LYS A 183 -3.88 -7.87 10.10
N ASP A 184 -4.03 -7.24 8.94
CA ASP A 184 -5.29 -7.09 8.24
C ASP A 184 -5.57 -8.28 7.32
N GLY A 185 -4.55 -9.02 6.89
CA GLY A 185 -4.71 -10.24 6.12
C GLY A 185 -5.21 -10.02 4.69
N LYS A 186 -5.30 -8.78 4.20
CA LYS A 186 -5.77 -8.46 2.84
C LYS A 186 -4.59 -8.12 1.94
N TYR A 187 -4.09 -9.14 1.24
CA TYR A 187 -2.83 -9.07 0.50
C TYR A 187 -3.06 -8.61 -0.95
N THR A 188 -2.94 -7.31 -1.19
CA THR A 188 -3.27 -6.66 -2.48
C THR A 188 -2.04 -6.18 -3.24
N VAL A 189 -2.24 -5.86 -4.53
CA VAL A 189 -1.32 -5.03 -5.31
C VAL A 189 -2.07 -3.78 -5.80
N PRO A 190 -1.42 -2.61 -5.97
CA PRO A 190 0.01 -2.37 -5.85
C PRO A 190 0.50 -2.29 -4.39
N ILE A 191 1.80 -2.50 -4.20
CA ILE A 191 2.51 -2.18 -2.96
C ILE A 191 3.65 -1.23 -3.29
N LEU A 192 3.68 -0.06 -2.66
CA LEU A 192 4.87 0.77 -2.58
C LEU A 192 5.65 0.35 -1.34
N PHE A 193 6.80 -0.26 -1.55
CA PHE A 193 7.63 -0.88 -0.51
C PHE A 193 8.91 -0.07 -0.29
N ASP A 194 9.29 0.14 0.97
CA ASP A 194 10.56 0.75 1.34
C ASP A 194 11.58 -0.35 1.66
N LYS A 195 12.60 -0.49 0.79
CA LYS A 195 13.61 -1.53 0.94
C LYS A 195 14.51 -1.33 2.16
N TRP A 196 14.63 -0.11 2.67
CA TRP A 196 15.54 0.20 3.77
C TRP A 196 14.95 -0.17 5.12
N SER A 197 13.70 0.23 5.36
CA SER A 197 12.97 -0.13 6.57
C SER A 197 12.27 -1.50 6.47
N GLN A 198 12.32 -2.14 5.30
CA GLN A 198 11.69 -3.43 5.01
C GLN A 198 10.19 -3.43 5.35
N THR A 199 9.49 -2.35 5.01
CA THR A 199 8.06 -2.19 5.32
C THR A 199 7.29 -1.61 4.14
N ILE A 200 5.96 -1.72 4.22
CA ILE A 200 5.05 -1.16 3.24
C ILE A 200 4.87 0.34 3.53
N VAL A 201 5.13 1.19 2.54
CA VAL A 201 4.77 2.61 2.63
C VAL A 201 3.27 2.74 2.43
N SER A 202 2.76 2.20 1.31
CA SER A 202 1.35 2.27 0.98
C SER A 202 0.92 1.10 0.08
N ASN A 203 -0.32 0.65 0.25
CA ASN A 203 -1.02 -0.22 -0.71
C ASN A 203 -2.27 0.45 -1.30
N GLU A 204 -2.41 1.76 -1.15
CA GLU A 204 -3.50 2.54 -1.72
C GLU A 204 -3.07 3.18 -3.05
N SER A 205 -3.52 2.60 -4.17
CA SER A 205 -3.12 3.04 -5.51
C SER A 205 -3.32 4.54 -5.77
N SER A 206 -4.39 5.14 -5.25
CA SER A 206 -4.72 6.56 -5.46
C SER A 206 -3.75 7.49 -4.72
N GLU A 207 -3.28 7.10 -3.54
CA GLU A 207 -2.27 7.86 -2.80
C GLU A 207 -0.88 7.63 -3.38
N ILE A 208 -0.57 6.42 -3.84
CA ILE A 208 0.69 6.13 -4.52
C ILE A 208 0.87 7.04 -5.73
N ILE A 209 -0.12 7.13 -6.63
CA ILE A 209 0.01 8.00 -7.81
C ILE A 209 0.14 9.49 -7.45
N GLN A 210 -0.44 9.93 -6.33
CA GLN A 210 -0.24 11.31 -5.84
C GLN A 210 1.20 11.52 -5.37
N MET A 211 1.77 10.55 -4.65
CA MET A 211 3.17 10.61 -4.20
C MET A 211 4.16 10.58 -5.38
N LEU A 212 3.86 9.82 -6.43
CA LEU A 212 4.72 9.79 -7.63
C LEU A 212 4.66 11.08 -8.46
N ASN A 213 3.69 11.96 -8.21
CA ASN A 213 3.46 13.16 -8.99
C ASN A 213 3.99 14.46 -8.33
N SER A 214 4.68 14.39 -7.17
CA SER A 214 5.10 15.54 -6.35
C SER A 214 6.59 15.90 -6.40
#